data_AF-A0A821UYN8-F1
#
_entry.id   AF-A0A821UYN8-F1
#
_cell.length_a   1.000
_cell.length_b   1.000
_cell.length_c   1.000
_cell.angle_alpha   90.00
_cell.angle_beta   90.00
_cell.angle_gamma   90.00
#
_symmetry.space_group_name_H-M   'P 1'
#
loop_
_entity.id
_entity.type
_entity.pdbx_description
1 polymer ?
#
loop_
_entity_poly.entity_id
_entity_poly.type
_entity_poly.pdbx_seq_one_letter_code
_entity_poly.pdbx_strand_id
1 'polypeptide(L)'
;MTNSILHDHHVDAIESKSDEPEYDFKEYYSREHTLALRDIYIPYCTELFYRENPLKIVRCQGTYMYDQLGNKYLDCINNVAHGIY
;
A
#
# COMPACT_ATOMS: atom_id res chain seq x y z
N MET A 1 5.45 -22.99 -45.41
CA MET A 1 6.42 -22.11 -44.72
C MET A 1 5.61 -21.17 -43.84
N THR A 2 5.11 -21.62 -42.69
CA THR A 2 5.70 -21.57 -41.32
C THR A 2 5.86 -20.17 -40.73
N ASN A 3 4.95 -19.87 -39.79
CA ASN A 3 5.03 -19.01 -38.58
C ASN A 3 5.33 -17.50 -38.78
N SER A 4 4.87 -16.56 -37.95
CA SER A 4 4.44 -16.58 -36.55
C SER A 4 3.52 -15.37 -36.25
N ILE A 5 2.39 -15.58 -35.57
CA ILE A 5 2.12 -15.09 -34.20
C ILE A 5 2.58 -13.65 -33.92
N LEU A 6 1.63 -12.72 -33.95
CA LEU A 6 1.56 -11.64 -32.98
C LEU A 6 0.16 -11.69 -32.39
N HIS A 7 0.04 -12.40 -31.27
CA HIS A 7 -1.14 -12.34 -30.44
C HIS A 7 -1.27 -10.91 -29.92
N ASP A 8 -2.36 -10.28 -30.34
CA ASP A 8 -2.96 -9.12 -29.71
C ASP A 8 -3.12 -9.47 -28.21
N HIS A 9 -2.23 -8.95 -27.37
CA HIS A 9 -2.38 -9.03 -25.93
C HIS A 9 -3.52 -8.08 -25.54
N HIS A 10 -4.74 -8.54 -25.77
CA HIS A 10 -5.89 -8.11 -24.99
C HIS A 10 -5.48 -8.22 -23.52
N VAL A 11 -5.47 -7.08 -22.84
CA VAL A 11 -5.19 -6.97 -21.41
C VAL A 11 -6.44 -7.48 -20.69
N ASP A 12 -6.68 -8.78 -20.82
CA ASP A 12 -7.75 -9.47 -20.12
C ASP A 12 -7.26 -9.81 -18.71
N ALA A 13 -7.96 -9.20 -17.75
CA ALA A 13 -8.12 -9.60 -16.36
C ALA A 13 -6.84 -9.99 -15.59
N ILE A 14 -6.35 -9.07 -14.77
CA ILE A 14 -5.81 -9.45 -13.46
C ILE A 14 -6.88 -9.12 -12.42
N GLU A 15 -7.98 -9.84 -12.50
CA GLU A 15 -8.81 -10.10 -11.32
C GLU A 15 -8.43 -11.49 -10.82
N SER A 16 -7.16 -11.66 -10.45
CA SER A 16 -6.79 -12.74 -9.56
C SER A 16 -7.33 -12.36 -8.18
N LYS A 17 -8.52 -12.87 -7.84
CA LYS A 17 -8.84 -13.11 -6.43
C LYS A 17 -7.82 -14.12 -5.95
N SER A 18 -6.64 -13.64 -5.55
CA SER A 18 -5.70 -14.42 -4.79
C SER A 18 -6.41 -14.79 -3.50
N ASP A 19 -6.42 -16.08 -3.17
CA ASP A 19 -6.90 -16.69 -1.93
C ASP A 19 -6.09 -16.19 -0.72
N GLU A 20 -5.97 -14.88 -0.59
CA GLU A 20 -5.23 -14.22 0.48
C GLU A 20 -6.16 -14.13 1.68
N PRO A 21 -5.68 -14.49 2.88
CA PRO A 21 -6.50 -14.45 4.06
C PRO A 21 -7.03 -13.02 4.24
N GLU A 22 -8.35 -12.91 4.43
CA GLU A 22 -8.98 -11.68 4.88
C GLU A 22 -8.34 -11.29 6.21
N TYR A 23 -7.42 -10.32 6.15
CA TYR A 23 -6.66 -9.90 7.30
C TYR A 23 -7.52 -8.97 8.15
N ASP A 24 -7.92 -9.45 9.33
CA ASP A 24 -8.64 -8.67 10.33
C ASP A 24 -7.69 -7.62 10.95
N PHE A 25 -7.65 -6.43 10.35
CA PHE A 25 -6.96 -5.30 10.94
C PHE A 25 -7.72 -4.87 12.20
N LYS A 26 -7.12 -5.17 13.36
CA LYS A 26 -7.60 -4.67 14.65
C LYS A 26 -7.04 -3.28 14.92
N GLU A 27 -7.89 -2.26 14.78
CA GLU A 27 -7.54 -0.91 15.17
C GLU A 27 -7.48 -0.77 16.70
N TYR A 28 -6.28 -0.54 17.26
CA TYR A 28 -6.09 -0.35 18.70
C TYR A 28 -6.40 1.07 19.18
N TYR A 29 -6.13 2.08 18.34
CA TYR A 29 -6.36 3.49 18.62
C TYR A 29 -7.01 4.16 17.41
N SER A 30 -7.96 5.07 17.64
CA SER A 30 -8.55 5.87 16.57
C SER A 30 -7.47 6.71 15.86
N ARG A 31 -7.81 7.23 14.68
CA ARG A 31 -6.94 8.15 13.93
C ARG A 31 -6.58 9.38 14.77
N GLU A 32 -7.56 9.98 15.44
CA GLU A 32 -7.41 11.19 16.24
C GLU A 32 -6.50 10.95 17.44
N HIS A 33 -6.69 9.82 18.12
CA HIS A 33 -5.82 9.45 19.24
C HIS A 33 -4.38 9.17 18.77
N THR A 34 -4.21 8.52 17.62
CA THR A 34 -2.90 8.27 17.02
C THR A 34 -2.17 9.59 16.68
N LEU A 35 -2.90 10.58 16.15
CA LEU A 35 -2.36 11.91 15.86
C LEU A 35 -1.97 12.65 17.13
N ALA A 36 -2.80 12.63 18.17
CA ALA A 36 -2.47 13.24 19.46
C ALA A 36 -1.20 12.64 20.08
N LEU A 37 -1.02 11.31 19.99
CA LEU A 37 0.20 10.65 20.45
C LEU A 37 1.42 11.04 19.60
N ARG A 38 1.26 11.17 18.28
CA ARG A 38 2.33 11.63 17.39
C ARG A 38 2.86 13.01 17.84
N ASP A 39 1.97 13.95 18.13
CA ASP A 39 2.37 15.31 18.51
C ASP A 39 3.15 15.36 19.83
N ILE A 40 2.92 14.37 20.71
CA ILE A 40 3.63 14.24 21.99
C ILE A 40 5.00 13.58 21.82
N TYR A 41 5.08 12.52 21.00
CA TYR A 41 6.23 11.60 20.99
C TYR A 41 7.11 11.71 19.74
N ILE A 42 6.63 12.25 18.62
CA ILE A 42 7.36 12.30 17.34
C ILE A 42 7.71 13.76 17.00
N PRO A 43 9.01 14.12 16.92
CA PRO A 43 9.43 15.47 16.55
C PRO A 43 9.02 15.87 15.13
N TYR A 44 8.71 17.16 14.97
CA TYR A 44 8.23 17.78 13.72
C TYR A 44 9.21 17.66 12.53
N CYS A 45 10.48 17.37 12.77
CA CYS A 45 11.48 17.16 11.71
C CYS A 45 11.28 15.86 10.91
N THR A 46 10.34 15.00 11.32
CA THR A 46 10.01 13.73 10.66
C THR A 46 8.75 13.86 9.79
N GLU A 47 8.62 14.99 9.10
CA GLU A 47 7.51 15.26 8.19
C GLU A 47 7.95 14.98 6.75
N LEU A 48 7.63 13.77 6.28
CA LEU A 48 7.84 13.39 4.89
C LEU A 48 6.75 14.05 4.02
N PHE A 49 6.86 15.36 3.77
CA PHE A 49 6.12 16.13 2.75
C PHE A 49 4.59 15.91 2.62
N TYR A 50 3.85 15.64 3.69
CA TYR A 50 2.38 15.60 3.62
C TYR A 50 1.80 17.00 3.88
N ARG A 51 0.92 17.49 2.99
CA ARG A 51 0.32 18.83 3.12
C ARG A 51 -0.70 18.95 4.26
N GLU A 52 -1.39 17.86 4.59
CA GLU A 52 -2.47 17.84 5.57
C GLU A 52 -2.47 16.50 6.34
N ASN A 53 -1.82 16.46 7.50
CA ASN A 53 -1.68 15.29 8.40
C ASN A 53 -1.08 14.01 7.77
N PRO A 54 -0.39 13.17 8.56
CA PRO A 54 0.13 11.91 8.05
C PRO A 54 -0.98 10.92 7.65
N LEU A 55 -0.71 10.11 6.62
CA LEU A 55 -1.51 8.95 6.26
C LEU A 55 -1.29 7.84 7.29
N LYS A 56 -2.38 7.19 7.74
CA LYS A 56 -2.31 6.06 8.66
C LYS A 56 -2.30 4.76 7.86
N ILE A 57 -1.11 4.33 7.47
CA ILE A 57 -0.90 3.05 6.81
C ILE A 57 -0.96 1.93 7.87
N VAL A 58 -1.78 0.92 7.62
CA VAL A 58 -2.02 -0.19 8.55
C VAL A 58 -1.48 -1.53 8.05
N ARG A 59 -1.20 -1.62 6.74
CA ARG A 59 -0.67 -2.83 6.10
C ARG A 59 0.10 -2.47 4.83
N CYS A 60 1.05 -3.31 4.46
CA CYS A 60 1.66 -3.31 3.13
C CYS A 60 1.68 -4.75 2.58
N GLN A 61 1.65 -4.87 1.26
CA GLN A 61 1.82 -6.13 0.55
C GLN A 61 2.39 -5.87 -0.84
N GLY A 62 3.53 -6.51 -1.13
CA GLY A 62 4.28 -6.25 -2.37
C GLY A 62 4.62 -4.76 -2.50
N THR A 63 4.21 -4.17 -3.62
CA THR A 63 4.43 -2.75 -3.94
C THR A 63 3.32 -1.83 -3.44
N TYR A 64 2.35 -2.32 -2.66
CA TYR A 64 1.20 -1.54 -2.23
C TYR A 64 1.11 -1.39 -0.71
N MET A 65 0.68 -0.21 -0.28
CA MET A 65 0.32 0.13 1.09
C MET A 65 -1.19 0.32 1.20
N TYR A 66 -1.74 0.06 2.38
CA TYR A 66 -3.17 0.17 2.65
C TYR A 66 -3.40 1.01 3.90
N ASP A 67 -4.34 1.94 3.83
CA ASP A 67 -4.78 2.70 5.00
C ASP A 67 -5.87 1.96 5.80
N GLN A 68 -6.27 2.54 6.92
CA GLN A 68 -7.30 1.97 7.79
C GLN A 68 -8.71 1.88 7.14
N LEU A 69 -8.94 2.56 6.02
CA LEU A 69 -10.17 2.48 5.24
C LEU A 69 -10.08 1.46 4.10
N GLY A 70 -8.93 0.80 3.93
CA GLY A 70 -8.66 -0.14 2.86
C GLY A 70 -8.26 0.51 1.53
N ASN A 71 -8.05 1.83 1.49
CA ASN A 71 -7.57 2.47 0.27
C ASN A 71 -6.16 1.98 -0.04
N LYS A 72 -5.92 1.69 -1.32
CA LYS A 72 -4.67 1.11 -1.83
C LYS A 72 -3.80 2.21 -2.44
N TYR A 73 -2.55 2.30 -1.99
CA TYR A 73 -1.54 3.26 -2.43
C TYR A 73 -0.33 2.52 -3.01
N LEU A 74 0.15 2.93 -4.18
CA LEU A 74 1.39 2.41 -4.75
C LEU A 74 2.58 3.01 -3.99
N ASP A 75 3.47 2.16 -3.49
CA ASP A 75 4.71 2.58 -2.84
C ASP A 75 5.75 2.97 -3.90
N CYS A 76 5.81 4.27 -4.21
CA CYS A 76 6.78 4.85 -5.13
C CYS A 76 8.04 5.40 -4.43
N ILE A 77 8.18 5.21 -3.11
CA ILE A 77 9.27 5.79 -2.32
C ILE A 77 10.33 4.73 -1.98
N ASN A 78 9.95 3.45 -1.86
CA ASN A 78 10.91 2.38 -1.66
C ASN A 78 11.79 2.16 -2.91
N ASN A 79 13.07 2.55 -2.81
CA ASN A 79 14.08 2.41 -3.86
C ASN A 79 14.54 0.94 -4.07
N VAL A 80 14.22 0.04 -3.13
CA VAL A 80 14.51 -1.39 -3.24
C VAL A 80 13.20 -2.16 -3.04
N ALA A 81 12.59 -2.57 -4.15
CA ALA A 81 11.56 -3.58 -4.08
C ALA A 81 12.22 -4.90 -3.68
N HIS A 82 11.91 -5.42 -2.49
CA HIS A 82 12.21 -6.81 -2.15
C HIS A 82 11.29 -7.68 -2.98
N GLY A 83 11.70 -7.97 -4.23
CA GLY A 83 11.07 -8.97 -5.07
C GLY A 83 11.12 -10.31 -4.35
N ILE A 84 9.96 -10.94 -4.20
CA ILE A 84 9.87 -12.34 -3.81
C ILE A 84 10.31 -13.14 -5.04
N TYR A 85 11.46 -13.82 -4.95
CA TYR A 85 11.81 -14.91 -5.84
C TYR A 85 11.26 -16.22 -5.27
#